data_AF-A0A6A6D4L1-F1
#
_entry.id   AF-A0A6A6D4L1-F1
#
_cell.length_a   1.000
_cell.length_b   1.000
_cell.length_c   1.000
_cell.angle_alpha   90.00
_cell.angle_beta   90.00
_cell.angle_gamma   90.00
#
_symmetry.space_group_name_H-M   'P 1'
#
loop_
_entity.id
_entity.type
_entity.pdbx_description
1 polymer ?
#
loop_
_entity_poly.entity_id
_entity_poly.type
_entity_poly.pdbx_seq_one_letter_code
_entity_poly.pdbx_strand_id
1 'polypeptide(L)'
;MNGPGYLAVAIQPGWNTDENIFHDWYNTEHGPLRLRLPFIETGDRYKAVDGERPQWSAVYDVSDLSWLDKRIYTRLREERSLREKAIMSTFESLDRKIYSLVSVRGEFNGPPQVTRAVSMRINESDLAEFNKWYEEEHTDMMAKVPGWIRTRRFKMVVGGINGMPPAGQVECLAVHDFQAKNGLNGSEHRAAMDTPWRTKMMSKVQWKESRTWGYHLTFDKLEEPPSSVICTDGAELRFQLEGNPADPIVVCVNSIMTNLHIWDEVATDLIKGINGKTFRVLRYNSRGYSQQTEKSNHTNFDLLADDLEYLLQRLNLDKVYTVMGVSMGGVTAINFAIRHPDLLEKFVACDCNVASSPANSQAWAERVELAKSKGMAELAKATVNRWFTPENHDSPNAKKVLPMAQQANFDGFEQNTSALGDYDLKPHVANIKTPGLLIAGEGDGKLPEALQKFGIPNTTFQSIPKAGHLPFLENHAAFMEALAGFL
;
A
#
# COMPACT_ATOMS: atom_id res chain seq x y z
N MET A 1 4.72 -20.62 -3.74
CA MET A 1 3.95 -20.76 -2.49
C MET A 1 2.48 -20.69 -2.88
N ASN A 2 1.66 -21.71 -2.63
CA ASN A 2 0.25 -21.74 -3.05
C ASN A 2 -0.63 -22.32 -1.93
N GLY A 3 -1.91 -21.93 -1.92
CA GLY A 3 -2.91 -22.46 -1.00
C GLY A 3 -2.85 -21.86 0.40
N PRO A 4 -3.73 -22.27 1.32
CA PRO A 4 -3.85 -21.66 2.63
C PRO A 4 -2.58 -21.83 3.46
N GLY A 5 -2.30 -20.84 4.30
CA GLY A 5 -1.09 -20.83 5.09
C GLY A 5 -1.15 -19.95 6.31
N TYR A 6 0.01 -19.90 6.98
CA TYR A 6 0.18 -19.29 8.29
C TYR A 6 1.46 -18.46 8.28
N LEU A 7 1.30 -17.15 8.43
CA LEU A 7 2.40 -16.22 8.61
C LEU A 7 2.61 -16.01 10.10
N ALA A 8 3.72 -16.51 10.64
CA ALA A 8 4.07 -16.37 12.05
C ALA A 8 5.25 -15.40 12.21
N VAL A 9 5.09 -14.41 13.08
CA VAL A 9 6.12 -13.39 13.36
C VAL A 9 6.37 -13.34 14.86
N ALA A 10 7.54 -13.81 15.31
CA ALA A 10 7.96 -13.67 16.69
C ALA A 10 8.92 -12.47 16.84
N ILE A 11 8.68 -11.60 17.81
CA ILE A 11 9.44 -10.36 18.00
C ILE A 11 9.89 -10.26 19.45
N GLN A 12 11.18 -9.96 19.61
CA GLN A 12 11.76 -9.55 20.88
C GLN A 12 12.05 -8.05 20.80
N PRO A 13 11.25 -7.20 21.48
CA PRO A 13 11.61 -5.80 21.67
C PRO A 13 13.00 -5.69 22.30
N GLY A 14 13.79 -4.72 21.86
CA GLY A 14 15.09 -4.42 22.45
C GLY A 14 14.95 -3.63 23.73
N TRP A 15 16.07 -3.46 24.44
CA TRP A 15 16.11 -2.75 25.72
C TRP A 15 15.71 -1.26 25.61
N ASN A 16 15.81 -0.68 24.42
CA ASN A 16 15.45 0.70 24.09
C ASN A 16 14.10 0.82 23.37
N THR A 17 13.37 -0.29 23.16
CA THR A 17 12.01 -0.23 22.60
C THR A 17 11.05 0.29 23.66
N ASP A 18 10.40 1.42 23.39
CA ASP A 18 9.25 1.86 24.17
C ASP A 18 8.08 0.90 23.91
N GLU A 19 7.64 0.20 24.95
CA GLU A 19 6.60 -0.82 24.86
C GLU A 19 5.24 -0.24 24.44
N ASN A 20 4.89 0.97 24.90
CA ASN A 20 3.63 1.62 24.52
C ASN A 20 3.64 1.98 23.03
N ILE A 21 4.74 2.57 22.54
CA ILE A 21 4.89 2.92 21.12
C ILE A 21 4.89 1.65 20.25
N PHE A 22 5.56 0.58 20.70
CA PHE A 22 5.55 -0.72 20.03
C PHE A 22 4.13 -1.29 19.91
N HIS A 23 3.35 -1.28 20.99
CA HIS A 23 1.98 -1.77 20.95
C HIS A 23 1.08 -0.90 20.09
N ASP A 24 1.16 0.42 20.23
CA ASP A 24 0.36 1.36 19.46
C ASP A 24 0.62 1.21 17.96
N TRP A 25 1.88 1.15 17.53
CA TRP A 25 2.22 0.92 16.11
C TRP A 25 1.69 -0.42 15.59
N TYR A 26 1.86 -1.49 16.35
CA TYR A 26 1.38 -2.80 15.89
C TYR A 26 -0.13 -2.81 15.70
N ASN A 27 -0.85 -2.18 16.63
CA ASN A 27 -2.30 -2.24 16.72
C ASN A 27 -3.00 -1.22 15.82
N THR A 28 -2.37 -0.08 15.52
CA THR A 28 -2.98 1.02 14.74
C THR A 28 -2.45 1.15 13.32
N GLU A 29 -1.33 0.50 13.01
CA GLU A 29 -0.66 0.62 11.71
C GLU A 29 -0.30 -0.77 11.16
N HIS A 30 0.64 -1.50 11.79
CA HIS A 30 1.23 -2.69 11.19
C HIS A 30 0.22 -3.83 10.93
N GLY A 31 -0.58 -4.16 11.95
CA GLY A 31 -1.60 -5.20 11.88
C GLY A 31 -2.78 -4.83 10.97
N PRO A 32 -3.45 -3.68 11.21
CA PRO A 32 -4.57 -3.24 10.38
C PRO A 32 -4.24 -3.14 8.89
N LEU A 33 -3.04 -2.66 8.52
CA LEU A 33 -2.60 -2.57 7.12
C LEU A 33 -2.45 -3.94 6.42
N ARG A 34 -2.31 -5.04 7.18
CA ARG A 34 -2.33 -6.40 6.63
C ARG A 34 -3.75 -6.92 6.52
N LEU A 35 -4.56 -6.71 7.56
CA LEU A 35 -5.94 -7.18 7.63
C LEU A 35 -6.89 -6.56 6.59
N ARG A 36 -6.53 -5.41 6.00
CA ARG A 36 -7.27 -4.83 4.86
C ARG A 36 -7.13 -5.63 3.56
N LEU A 37 -6.10 -6.47 3.46
CA LEU A 37 -5.86 -7.28 2.27
C LEU A 37 -6.81 -8.48 2.30
N PRO A 38 -7.59 -8.74 1.23
CA PRO A 38 -8.69 -9.70 1.27
C PRO A 38 -8.22 -11.15 1.47
N PHE A 39 -6.94 -11.44 1.24
CA PHE A 39 -6.33 -12.75 1.44
C PHE A 39 -5.70 -12.95 2.83
N ILE A 40 -5.72 -11.93 3.69
CA ILE A 40 -5.34 -12.05 5.11
C ILE A 40 -6.64 -12.19 5.90
N GLU A 41 -6.93 -13.41 6.35
CA GLU A 41 -8.23 -13.78 6.92
C GLU A 41 -8.36 -13.36 8.38
N THR A 42 -7.27 -13.55 9.14
CA THR A 42 -7.19 -13.27 10.58
C THR A 42 -5.85 -12.61 10.92
N GLY A 43 -5.77 -12.05 12.11
CA GLY A 43 -4.58 -11.38 12.59
C GLY A 43 -4.61 -11.25 14.10
N ASP A 44 -3.82 -12.08 14.77
CA ASP A 44 -3.83 -12.23 16.22
C ASP A 44 -2.46 -11.97 16.83
N ARG A 45 -2.43 -11.32 17.99
CA ARG A 45 -1.26 -11.09 18.82
C ARG A 45 -1.29 -11.94 20.06
N TYR A 46 -0.10 -12.41 20.42
CA TYR A 46 0.13 -13.22 21.60
C TYR A 46 1.35 -12.75 22.38
N LYS A 47 1.30 -12.96 23.69
CA LYS A 47 2.43 -12.83 24.60
C LYS A 47 2.94 -14.21 25.00
N ALA A 48 4.25 -14.39 25.08
CA ALA A 48 4.85 -15.59 25.61
C ALA A 48 4.41 -15.80 27.08
N VAL A 49 3.89 -16.98 27.40
CA VAL A 49 3.53 -17.40 28.78
C VAL A 49 4.39 -18.54 29.29
N ASP A 50 5.35 -18.98 28.48
CA ASP A 50 6.39 -19.95 28.82
C ASP A 50 7.62 -19.31 29.49
N GLY A 51 7.69 -17.97 29.54
CA GLY A 51 8.84 -17.24 30.08
C GLY A 51 10.01 -17.10 29.10
N GLU A 52 9.86 -17.57 27.86
CA GLU A 52 10.92 -17.60 26.86
C GLU A 52 10.91 -16.36 25.94
N ARG A 53 12.05 -16.12 25.29
CA ARG A 53 12.17 -15.13 24.20
C ARG A 53 12.07 -15.82 22.83
N PRO A 54 11.55 -15.16 21.77
CA PRO A 54 10.95 -13.82 21.78
C PRO A 54 9.63 -13.72 22.57
N GLN A 55 9.37 -12.57 23.19
CA GLN A 55 8.23 -12.39 24.10
C GLN A 55 6.90 -12.11 23.41
N TRP A 56 6.90 -11.67 22.16
CA TRP A 56 5.68 -11.33 21.42
C TRP A 56 5.59 -12.14 20.14
N SER A 57 4.37 -12.48 19.76
CA SER A 57 4.07 -13.08 18.46
C SER A 57 2.88 -12.36 17.82
N ALA A 58 2.92 -12.18 16.50
CA ALA A 58 1.77 -11.87 15.68
C ALA A 58 1.64 -12.93 14.60
N VAL A 59 0.42 -13.38 14.36
CA VAL A 59 0.15 -14.46 13.41
C VAL A 59 -1.01 -14.08 12.52
N TYR A 60 -0.96 -14.52 11.27
CA TYR A 60 -1.98 -14.23 10.26
C TYR A 60 -2.31 -15.50 9.50
N ASP A 61 -3.59 -15.86 9.45
CA ASP A 61 -4.07 -16.87 8.51
C ASP A 61 -4.20 -16.24 7.12
N VAL A 62 -3.66 -16.93 6.12
CA VAL A 62 -3.60 -16.46 4.72
C VAL A 62 -4.37 -17.45 3.85
N SER A 63 -5.34 -16.97 3.08
CA SER A 63 -6.20 -17.83 2.26
C SER A 63 -5.44 -18.48 1.10
N ASP A 64 -4.51 -17.75 0.48
CA ASP A 64 -3.56 -18.26 -0.51
C ASP A 64 -2.20 -17.57 -0.38
N LEU A 65 -1.16 -18.36 -0.09
CA LEU A 65 0.20 -17.87 0.07
C LEU A 65 0.80 -17.27 -1.20
N SER A 66 0.24 -17.53 -2.39
CA SER A 66 0.72 -16.96 -3.65
C SER A 66 0.60 -15.43 -3.70
N TRP A 67 -0.28 -14.85 -2.88
CA TRP A 67 -0.42 -13.40 -2.71
C TRP A 67 0.76 -12.76 -1.99
N LEU A 68 1.52 -13.50 -1.18
CA LEU A 68 2.64 -12.95 -0.41
C LEU A 68 3.84 -12.58 -1.30
N ASP A 69 3.87 -13.09 -2.54
CA ASP A 69 4.86 -12.75 -3.57
C ASP A 69 4.41 -11.58 -4.46
N LYS A 70 3.16 -11.11 -4.32
CA LYS A 70 2.61 -10.03 -5.14
C LYS A 70 2.95 -8.67 -4.55
N ARG A 71 3.13 -7.67 -5.44
CA ARG A 71 3.51 -6.31 -5.04
C ARG A 71 2.56 -5.70 -4.02
N ILE A 72 1.26 -5.96 -4.12
CA ILE A 72 0.25 -5.52 -3.15
C ILE A 72 0.57 -5.92 -1.69
N TYR A 73 1.27 -7.05 -1.48
CA TYR A 73 1.77 -7.47 -0.18
C TYR A 73 3.22 -7.01 0.07
N THR A 74 4.12 -7.18 -0.91
CA THR A 74 5.56 -6.86 -0.69
C THR A 74 5.79 -5.38 -0.41
N ARG A 75 4.96 -4.50 -0.97
CA ARG A 75 5.00 -3.06 -0.73
C ARG A 75 4.80 -2.66 0.73
N LEU A 76 4.10 -3.45 1.55
CA LEU A 76 4.01 -3.23 3.00
C LEU A 76 5.40 -3.18 3.67
N ARG A 77 6.42 -3.79 3.04
CA ARG A 77 7.81 -3.78 3.51
C ARG A 77 8.68 -2.78 2.74
N GLU A 78 8.43 -2.58 1.45
CA GLU A 78 9.19 -1.67 0.59
C GLU A 78 8.89 -0.21 0.94
N GLU A 79 7.63 0.12 1.21
CA GLU A 79 7.11 1.48 1.41
C GLU A 79 6.73 1.73 2.87
N ARG A 80 7.45 1.11 3.82
CA ARG A 80 7.23 1.32 5.26
C ARG A 80 7.27 2.80 5.61
N SER A 81 6.34 3.21 6.46
CA SER A 81 6.34 4.55 7.06
C SER A 81 7.65 4.82 7.82
N LEU A 82 7.96 6.09 8.04
CA LEU A 82 9.07 6.51 8.91
C LEU A 82 8.89 5.98 10.34
N ARG A 83 7.64 5.95 10.82
CA ARG A 83 7.29 5.42 12.14
C ARG A 83 7.59 3.93 12.26
N GLU A 84 7.18 3.12 11.28
CA GLU A 84 7.48 1.68 11.26
C GLU A 84 8.99 1.44 11.23
N LYS A 85 9.73 2.16 10.38
CA LYS A 85 11.20 2.04 10.31
C LYS A 85 11.85 2.37 11.66
N ALA A 86 11.45 3.46 12.31
CA ALA A 86 11.98 3.88 13.60
C ALA A 86 11.73 2.82 14.68
N ILE A 87 10.50 2.34 14.81
CA ILE A 87 10.14 1.35 15.84
C ILE A 87 10.85 0.02 15.58
N MET A 88 10.81 -0.49 14.34
CA MET A 88 11.45 -1.76 13.99
C MET A 88 12.97 -1.75 14.22
N SER A 89 13.62 -0.59 14.09
CA SER A 89 15.06 -0.44 14.35
C SER A 89 15.45 -0.67 15.82
N THR A 90 14.48 -0.67 16.73
CA THR A 90 14.70 -0.92 18.16
C THR A 90 14.60 -2.40 18.55
N PHE A 91 14.17 -3.28 17.64
CA PHE A 91 13.95 -4.69 17.97
C PHE A 91 15.27 -5.44 18.17
N GLU A 92 15.35 -6.27 19.21
CA GLU A 92 16.46 -7.21 19.43
C GLU A 92 16.39 -8.35 18.41
N SER A 93 15.19 -8.86 18.12
CA SER A 93 14.98 -9.83 17.05
C SER A 93 13.59 -9.76 16.45
N LEU A 94 13.50 -10.11 15.17
CA LEU A 94 12.26 -10.33 14.43
C LEU A 94 12.42 -11.60 13.59
N ASP A 95 11.66 -12.63 13.95
CA ASP A 95 11.67 -13.93 13.29
C ASP A 95 10.35 -14.13 12.53
N ARG A 96 10.42 -14.01 11.20
CA ARG A 96 9.25 -14.12 10.31
C ARG A 96 9.31 -15.43 9.53
N LYS A 97 8.39 -16.35 9.80
CA LYS A 97 8.26 -17.65 9.14
C LYS A 97 6.93 -17.75 8.38
N ILE A 98 6.92 -18.44 7.24
CA ILE A 98 5.69 -18.77 6.50
C ILE A 98 5.57 -20.27 6.41
N TYR A 99 4.37 -20.78 6.69
CA TYR A 99 4.04 -22.18 6.59
C TYR A 99 2.81 -22.42 5.71
N SER A 100 2.83 -23.48 4.90
CA SER A 100 1.66 -23.98 4.16
C SER A 100 0.86 -24.94 5.02
N LEU A 101 -0.46 -24.83 4.99
CA LEU A 101 -1.36 -25.71 5.73
C LEU A 101 -1.27 -27.16 5.21
N VAL A 102 -1.25 -28.11 6.14
CA VAL A 102 -1.24 -29.55 5.89
C VAL A 102 -2.55 -30.18 6.30
N SER A 103 -3.02 -29.91 7.52
CA SER A 103 -4.29 -30.43 8.05
C SER A 103 -4.83 -29.57 9.18
N VAL A 104 -6.14 -29.70 9.41
CA VAL A 104 -6.87 -29.08 10.53
C VAL A 104 -7.77 -30.14 11.15
N ARG A 105 -7.75 -30.24 12.48
CA ARG A 105 -8.70 -31.04 13.26
C ARG A 105 -9.32 -30.18 14.36
N GLY A 106 -10.65 -30.19 14.44
CA GLY A 106 -11.43 -29.26 15.26
C GLY A 106 -11.87 -28.01 14.46
N GLU A 107 -12.96 -27.40 14.88
CA GLU A 107 -13.53 -26.19 14.26
C GLU A 107 -13.61 -25.07 15.30
N PHE A 108 -13.12 -23.89 14.93
CA PHE A 108 -13.16 -22.72 15.82
C PHE A 108 -13.08 -21.43 15.04
N ASN A 109 -13.99 -20.51 15.39
CA ASN A 109 -14.04 -19.16 14.86
C ASN A 109 -13.66 -18.21 15.99
N GLY A 110 -12.49 -17.57 15.88
CA GLY A 110 -11.99 -16.58 16.83
C GLY A 110 -10.55 -16.84 17.29
N PRO A 111 -10.00 -15.93 18.12
CA PRO A 111 -8.66 -16.05 18.65
C PRO A 111 -8.60 -17.07 19.80
N PRO A 112 -7.80 -18.15 19.70
CA PRO A 112 -7.59 -19.06 20.83
C PRO A 112 -6.91 -18.33 21.99
N GLN A 113 -7.36 -18.58 23.22
CA GLN A 113 -6.84 -17.88 24.40
C GLN A 113 -5.44 -18.35 24.80
N VAL A 114 -5.13 -19.62 24.53
CA VAL A 114 -3.79 -20.19 24.69
C VAL A 114 -3.46 -21.01 23.46
N THR A 115 -2.29 -20.81 22.89
CA THR A 115 -1.78 -21.58 21.75
C THR A 115 -0.43 -22.19 22.11
N ARG A 116 -0.29 -23.50 21.91
CA ARG A 116 0.99 -24.22 22.01
C ARG A 116 1.49 -24.55 20.61
N ALA A 117 2.51 -23.83 20.18
CA ALA A 117 3.19 -24.02 18.92
C ALA A 117 4.39 -24.96 19.12
N VAL A 118 4.45 -26.05 18.37
CA VAL A 118 5.54 -27.02 18.41
C VAL A 118 6.12 -27.17 17.02
N SER A 119 7.35 -26.70 16.83
CA SER A 119 8.08 -26.83 15.58
C SER A 119 9.09 -27.96 15.69
N MET A 120 9.17 -28.80 14.67
CA MET A 120 10.10 -29.93 14.63
C MET A 120 10.74 -30.05 13.25
N ARG A 121 12.05 -30.31 13.23
CA ARG A 121 12.76 -30.71 12.01
C ARG A 121 12.96 -32.21 11.98
N ILE A 122 12.63 -32.81 10.84
CA ILE A 122 12.79 -34.24 10.56
C ILE A 122 13.37 -34.42 9.16
N ASN A 123 13.90 -35.59 8.86
CA ASN A 123 14.29 -35.93 7.50
C ASN A 123 13.04 -36.05 6.61
N GLU A 124 13.16 -35.65 5.35
CA GLU A 124 12.08 -35.76 4.36
C GLU A 124 11.55 -37.19 4.20
N SER A 125 12.43 -38.18 4.31
CA SER A 125 12.08 -39.60 4.25
C SER A 125 11.14 -40.05 5.37
N ASP A 126 11.11 -39.33 6.50
CA ASP A 126 10.28 -39.65 7.66
C ASP A 126 8.95 -38.90 7.68
N LEU A 127 8.76 -37.92 6.78
CA LEU A 127 7.61 -37.01 6.79
C LEU A 127 6.27 -37.73 6.66
N ALA A 128 6.19 -38.77 5.82
CA ALA A 128 4.96 -39.51 5.61
C ALA A 128 4.51 -40.22 6.90
N GLU A 129 5.44 -40.90 7.60
CA GLU A 129 5.14 -41.56 8.87
C GLU A 129 4.84 -40.55 9.98
N PHE A 130 5.57 -39.43 10.02
CA PHE A 130 5.35 -38.35 10.98
C PHE A 130 3.95 -37.72 10.85
N ASN A 131 3.49 -37.49 9.62
CA ASN A 131 2.13 -37.00 9.38
C ASN A 131 1.09 -38.05 9.78
N LYS A 132 1.30 -39.33 9.43
CA LYS A 132 0.41 -40.42 9.82
C LYS A 132 0.24 -40.52 11.34
N TRP A 133 1.34 -40.42 12.10
CA TRP A 133 1.30 -40.38 13.56
C TRP A 133 0.45 -39.22 14.09
N TYR A 134 0.59 -38.03 13.51
CA TYR A 134 -0.21 -36.88 13.91
C TYR A 134 -1.71 -37.07 13.65
N GLU A 135 -2.07 -37.62 12.48
CA GLU A 135 -3.47 -37.79 12.06
C GLU A 135 -4.19 -38.95 12.74
N GLU A 136 -3.48 -40.04 13.03
CA GLU A 136 -4.07 -41.28 13.53
C GLU A 136 -3.93 -41.49 15.04
N GLU A 137 -3.02 -40.78 15.72
CA GLU A 137 -2.81 -40.94 17.17
C GLU A 137 -2.70 -39.61 17.89
N HIS A 138 -1.71 -38.77 17.52
CA HIS A 138 -1.32 -37.68 18.39
C HIS A 138 -2.40 -36.63 18.56
N THR A 139 -3.09 -36.27 17.47
CA THR A 139 -4.12 -35.22 17.54
C THR A 139 -5.33 -35.68 18.35
N ASP A 140 -5.69 -36.97 18.28
CA ASP A 140 -6.79 -37.53 19.09
C ASP A 140 -6.43 -37.63 20.57
N MET A 141 -5.16 -37.90 20.87
CA MET A 141 -4.65 -37.81 22.24
C MET A 141 -4.67 -36.37 22.75
N MET A 142 -4.26 -35.40 21.93
CA MET A 142 -4.32 -33.97 22.26
C MET A 142 -5.76 -33.47 22.44
N ALA A 143 -6.72 -33.98 21.68
CA ALA A 143 -8.13 -33.61 21.78
C ALA A 143 -8.78 -34.01 23.11
N LYS A 144 -8.20 -34.97 23.84
CA LYS A 144 -8.64 -35.35 25.19
C LYS A 144 -8.19 -34.35 26.27
N VAL A 145 -7.21 -33.50 25.96
CA VAL A 145 -6.71 -32.51 26.91
C VAL A 145 -7.82 -31.50 27.21
N PRO A 146 -8.20 -31.29 28.49
CA PRO A 146 -9.25 -30.35 28.84
C PRO A 146 -9.03 -28.97 28.22
N GLY A 147 -10.08 -28.40 27.64
CA GLY A 147 -10.04 -27.09 26.99
C GLY A 147 -9.36 -27.07 25.61
N TRP A 148 -9.03 -28.22 25.01
CA TRP A 148 -8.59 -28.29 23.61
C TRP A 148 -9.68 -27.76 22.67
N ILE A 149 -9.26 -26.99 21.66
CA ILE A 149 -10.14 -26.37 20.67
C ILE A 149 -9.88 -26.97 19.28
N ARG A 150 -8.65 -26.84 18.80
CA ARG A 150 -8.24 -27.35 17.48
C ARG A 150 -6.74 -27.62 17.44
N THR A 151 -6.33 -28.44 16.48
CA THR A 151 -4.94 -28.60 16.08
C THR A 151 -4.82 -28.29 14.60
N ARG A 152 -3.87 -27.43 14.24
CA ARG A 152 -3.50 -27.12 12.87
C ARG A 152 -2.07 -27.54 12.60
N ARG A 153 -1.84 -28.11 11.43
CA ARG A 153 -0.54 -28.66 11.01
C ARG A 153 -0.07 -27.92 9.79
N PHE A 154 1.22 -27.59 9.77
CA PHE A 154 1.81 -26.84 8.69
C PHE A 154 3.21 -27.34 8.34
N LYS A 155 3.64 -27.05 7.10
CA LYS A 155 5.01 -27.26 6.61
C LYS A 155 5.64 -25.91 6.30
N MET A 156 6.87 -25.68 6.75
CA MET A 156 7.58 -24.43 6.46
C MET A 156 7.86 -24.29 4.96
N VAL A 157 7.61 -23.11 4.43
CA VAL A 157 7.92 -22.73 3.05
C VAL A 157 8.86 -21.52 2.97
N VAL A 158 8.90 -20.67 4.01
CA VAL A 158 9.89 -19.61 4.16
C VAL A 158 10.42 -19.63 5.58
N GLY A 159 11.73 -19.78 5.69
CA GLY A 159 12.47 -19.76 6.94
C GLY A 159 12.63 -18.34 7.49
N GLY A 160 12.76 -18.25 8.80
CA GLY A 160 12.93 -16.99 9.51
C GLY A 160 14.40 -16.61 9.67
N ILE A 161 14.79 -16.10 10.84
CA ILE A 161 16.15 -15.60 11.11
C ILE A 161 17.23 -16.68 10.93
N ASN A 162 16.86 -17.94 11.12
CA ASN A 162 17.75 -19.10 10.96
C ASN A 162 17.70 -19.73 9.55
N GLY A 163 16.98 -19.10 8.60
CA GLY A 163 16.82 -19.61 7.24
C GLY A 163 15.98 -20.89 7.15
N MET A 164 16.03 -21.51 5.97
CA MET A 164 15.38 -22.80 5.71
C MET A 164 16.11 -23.95 6.41
N PRO A 165 15.42 -25.08 6.69
CA PRO A 165 16.08 -26.29 7.20
C PRO A 165 17.20 -26.77 6.27
N PRO A 166 18.18 -27.54 6.80
CA PRO A 166 19.21 -28.18 5.97
C PRO A 166 18.62 -29.04 4.85
N ALA A 167 19.36 -29.21 3.76
CA ALA A 167 18.94 -30.05 2.64
C ALA A 167 18.57 -31.48 3.10
N GLY A 168 17.45 -31.99 2.60
CA GLY A 168 16.90 -33.29 3.00
C GLY A 168 16.12 -33.28 4.32
N GLN A 169 15.96 -32.11 4.97
CA GLN A 169 15.11 -31.92 6.14
C GLN A 169 13.94 -30.99 5.85
N VAL A 170 12.86 -31.17 6.62
CA VAL A 170 11.68 -30.31 6.61
C VAL A 170 11.36 -29.86 8.03
N GLU A 171 10.86 -28.62 8.16
CA GLU A 171 10.31 -28.11 9.42
C GLU A 171 8.78 -28.19 9.36
N CYS A 172 8.22 -28.90 10.33
CA CYS A 172 6.78 -29.06 10.51
C CYS A 172 6.34 -28.35 11.79
N LEU A 173 5.29 -27.55 11.69
CA LEU A 173 4.68 -26.84 12.80
C LEU A 173 3.34 -27.49 13.16
N ALA A 174 3.14 -27.80 14.44
CA ALA A 174 1.84 -28.10 15.00
C ALA A 174 1.42 -26.94 15.92
N VAL A 175 0.24 -26.38 15.68
CA VAL A 175 -0.37 -25.32 16.48
C VAL A 175 -1.58 -25.92 17.19
N HIS A 176 -1.46 -26.11 18.50
CA HIS A 176 -2.53 -26.63 19.35
C HIS A 176 -3.18 -25.48 20.10
N ASP A 177 -4.46 -25.26 19.83
CA ASP A 177 -5.24 -24.14 20.35
C ASP A 177 -6.12 -24.60 21.52
N PHE A 178 -6.18 -23.78 22.57
CA PHE A 178 -6.85 -24.08 23.83
C PHE A 178 -7.65 -22.90 24.39
N GLN A 179 -8.65 -23.22 25.21
CA GLN A 179 -9.32 -22.28 26.09
C GLN A 179 -8.36 -21.76 27.17
N ALA A 180 -8.70 -20.62 27.79
CA ALA A 180 -7.87 -19.99 28.83
C ALA A 180 -7.63 -20.94 30.02
N LYS A 181 -8.69 -21.61 30.49
CA LYS A 181 -8.59 -22.73 31.43
C LYS A 181 -8.46 -24.02 30.64
N ASN A 182 -7.30 -24.65 30.72
CA ASN A 182 -7.00 -25.87 29.98
C ASN A 182 -6.18 -26.87 30.81
N GLY A 183 -6.03 -28.07 30.28
CA GLY A 183 -5.29 -29.17 30.88
C GLY A 183 -3.87 -29.33 30.36
N LEU A 184 -3.25 -28.29 29.77
CA LEU A 184 -1.84 -28.35 29.41
C LEU A 184 -1.01 -28.69 30.66
N ASN A 185 -0.06 -29.59 30.48
CA ASN A 185 0.76 -30.19 31.55
C ASN A 185 -0.03 -31.05 32.57
N GLY A 186 -1.33 -31.30 32.34
CA GLY A 186 -2.16 -32.24 33.09
C GLY A 186 -1.92 -33.71 32.71
N SER A 187 -2.74 -34.62 33.28
CA SER A 187 -2.64 -36.07 33.02
C SER A 187 -2.84 -36.42 31.56
N GLU A 188 -3.89 -35.90 30.92
CA GLU A 188 -4.19 -36.17 29.50
C GLU A 188 -3.08 -35.65 28.58
N HIS A 189 -2.53 -34.47 28.88
CA HIS A 189 -1.41 -33.93 28.12
C HIS A 189 -0.16 -34.80 28.28
N ARG A 190 0.14 -35.27 29.51
CA ARG A 190 1.24 -36.21 29.74
C ARG A 190 1.04 -37.53 29.00
N ALA A 191 -0.19 -38.07 29.00
CA ALA A 191 -0.52 -39.28 28.26
C ALA A 191 -0.32 -39.09 26.74
N ALA A 192 -0.71 -37.95 26.18
CA ALA A 192 -0.44 -37.60 24.78
C ALA A 192 1.06 -37.48 24.45
N MET A 193 1.90 -37.26 25.47
CA MET A 193 3.36 -37.21 25.33
C MET A 193 4.05 -38.56 25.55
N ASP A 194 3.35 -39.60 25.97
CA ASP A 194 3.94 -40.87 26.42
C ASP A 194 3.35 -42.09 25.70
N THR A 195 3.27 -42.01 24.36
CA THR A 195 2.88 -43.16 23.52
C THR A 195 4.12 -43.82 22.89
N PRO A 196 4.07 -45.14 22.61
CA PRO A 196 5.14 -45.82 21.89
C PRO A 196 5.41 -45.22 20.51
N TRP A 197 4.37 -44.83 19.76
CA TRP A 197 4.54 -44.25 18.42
C TRP A 197 5.16 -42.86 18.49
N ARG A 198 4.72 -42.01 19.43
CA ARG A 198 5.39 -40.72 19.67
C ARG A 198 6.86 -40.91 20.01
N THR A 199 7.19 -41.87 20.88
CA THR A 199 8.59 -42.13 21.27
C THR A 199 9.43 -42.47 20.04
N LYS A 200 8.91 -43.32 19.14
CA LYS A 200 9.52 -43.62 17.83
C LYS A 200 9.66 -42.37 16.95
N MET A 201 8.68 -41.47 16.94
CA MET A 201 8.76 -40.24 16.13
C MET A 201 9.76 -39.24 16.71
N MET A 202 9.81 -39.08 18.04
CA MET A 202 10.73 -38.16 18.69
C MET A 202 12.20 -38.57 18.49
N SER A 203 12.51 -39.86 18.33
CA SER A 203 13.89 -40.30 18.01
C SER A 203 14.35 -39.91 16.60
N LYS A 204 13.42 -39.52 15.72
CA LYS A 204 13.70 -39.03 14.35
C LYS A 204 13.83 -37.51 14.28
N VAL A 205 13.44 -36.79 15.33
CA VAL A 205 13.46 -35.32 15.38
C VAL A 205 14.90 -34.83 15.56
N GLN A 206 15.37 -34.03 14.59
CA GLN A 206 16.72 -33.45 14.58
C GLN A 206 16.80 -32.14 15.36
N TRP A 207 15.69 -31.42 15.42
CA TRP A 207 15.57 -30.16 16.15
C TRP A 207 14.12 -29.96 16.55
N LYS A 208 13.91 -29.36 17.72
CA LYS A 208 12.58 -29.08 18.26
C LYS A 208 12.57 -27.76 19.00
N GLU A 209 11.50 -27.01 18.77
CA GLU A 209 11.13 -25.84 19.56
C GLU A 209 9.68 -26.00 20.01
N SER A 210 9.37 -25.48 21.19
CA SER A 210 8.01 -25.46 21.71
C SER A 210 7.77 -24.15 22.42
N ARG A 211 6.76 -23.41 21.97
CA ARG A 211 6.37 -22.11 22.53
C ARG A 211 4.93 -22.15 23.00
N THR A 212 4.65 -21.49 24.12
CA THR A 212 3.29 -21.32 24.63
C THR A 212 2.96 -19.83 24.66
N TRP A 213 1.87 -19.51 23.99
CA TRP A 213 1.42 -18.16 23.67
C TRP A 213 0.07 -17.92 24.33
N GLY A 214 -0.05 -16.84 25.11
CA GLY A 214 -1.32 -16.36 25.65
C GLY A 214 -1.87 -15.25 24.77
N TYR A 215 -3.17 -15.27 24.49
CA TYR A 215 -3.84 -14.25 23.69
C TYR A 215 -3.62 -12.85 24.29
N HIS A 216 -3.37 -11.89 23.42
CA HIS A 216 -3.21 -10.48 23.79
C HIS A 216 -4.24 -9.60 23.10
N LEU A 217 -4.37 -9.71 21.77
CA LEU A 217 -5.22 -8.83 20.97
C LEU A 217 -5.52 -9.46 19.61
N THR A 218 -6.73 -9.27 19.10
CA THR A 218 -7.08 -9.49 17.68
C THR A 218 -7.04 -8.14 17.01
N PHE A 219 -6.40 -8.01 15.85
CA PHE A 219 -6.39 -6.73 15.14
C PHE A 219 -7.78 -6.41 14.62
N ASP A 220 -8.14 -5.13 14.67
CA ASP A 220 -9.26 -4.61 13.92
C ASP A 220 -8.85 -4.43 12.46
N LYS A 221 -9.78 -4.71 11.53
CA LYS A 221 -9.59 -4.33 10.14
C LYS A 221 -9.56 -2.80 10.08
N LEU A 222 -8.66 -2.25 9.28
CA LEU A 222 -8.69 -0.82 9.00
C LEU A 222 -9.98 -0.49 8.27
N GLU A 223 -10.84 0.35 8.88
CA GLU A 223 -12.01 0.87 8.20
C GLU A 223 -11.59 1.95 7.20
N GLU A 224 -11.83 1.70 5.92
CA GLU A 224 -11.65 2.67 4.85
C GLU A 224 -13.03 3.21 4.47
N PRO A 225 -13.26 4.54 4.48
CA PRO A 225 -14.45 5.10 3.85
C PRO A 225 -14.59 4.59 2.40
N PRO A 226 -15.81 4.38 1.87
CA PRO A 226 -16.00 3.80 0.53
C PRO A 226 -15.28 4.53 -0.62
N SER A 227 -14.91 5.80 -0.40
CA SER A 227 -14.24 6.69 -1.34
C SER A 227 -12.82 7.08 -0.89
N SER A 228 -12.17 6.26 -0.05
CA SER A 228 -10.80 6.47 0.37
C SER A 228 -9.98 5.17 0.31
N VAL A 229 -8.71 5.30 -0.04
CA VAL A 229 -7.70 4.24 0.12
C VAL A 229 -6.61 4.77 1.02
N ILE A 230 -6.23 4.01 2.05
CA ILE A 230 -5.07 4.36 2.89
C ILE A 230 -3.83 3.67 2.30
N CYS A 231 -2.74 4.38 2.00
CA CYS A 231 -1.48 3.80 1.54
C CYS A 231 -0.77 3.02 2.65
N THR A 232 0.27 2.27 2.30
CA THR A 232 1.06 1.48 3.27
C THR A 232 1.81 2.30 4.30
N ASP A 233 2.05 3.57 4.00
CA ASP A 233 2.71 4.50 4.90
C ASP A 233 1.72 5.35 5.71
N GLY A 234 0.41 5.14 5.52
CA GLY A 234 -0.68 5.86 6.17
C GLY A 234 -1.29 6.99 5.35
N ALA A 235 -0.82 7.25 4.11
CA ALA A 235 -1.38 8.34 3.30
C ALA A 235 -2.85 8.09 2.88
N GLU A 236 -3.76 9.06 2.98
CA GLU A 236 -5.14 8.90 2.51
C GLU A 236 -5.33 9.44 1.09
N LEU A 237 -5.74 8.56 0.17
CA LEU A 237 -6.14 8.89 -1.19
C LEU A 237 -7.66 8.87 -1.29
N ARG A 238 -8.28 10.05 -1.18
CA ARG A 238 -9.72 10.23 -1.46
C ARG A 238 -9.95 10.16 -2.96
N PHE A 239 -10.89 9.35 -3.40
CA PHE A 239 -11.15 9.14 -4.82
C PHE A 239 -12.64 9.14 -5.16
N GLN A 240 -12.93 9.31 -6.44
CA GLN A 240 -14.25 9.19 -7.05
C GLN A 240 -14.09 8.44 -8.37
N LEU A 241 -14.88 7.38 -8.56
CA LEU A 241 -14.87 6.54 -9.75
C LEU A 241 -16.28 6.48 -10.34
N GLU A 242 -16.45 7.06 -11.53
CA GLU A 242 -17.76 7.31 -12.14
C GLU A 242 -17.82 6.85 -13.58
N GLY A 243 -19.03 6.71 -14.14
CA GLY A 243 -19.26 6.20 -15.49
C GLY A 243 -19.57 4.70 -15.53
N ASN A 244 -19.74 4.16 -16.73
CA ASN A 244 -20.12 2.76 -16.93
C ASN A 244 -18.93 1.83 -16.56
N PRO A 245 -19.12 0.81 -15.70
CA PRO A 245 -18.06 -0.13 -15.35
C PRO A 245 -17.41 -0.87 -16.53
N ALA A 246 -18.10 -0.97 -17.67
CA ALA A 246 -17.58 -1.61 -18.88
C ALA A 246 -16.73 -0.69 -19.78
N ASP A 247 -16.72 0.62 -19.51
CA ASP A 247 -16.02 1.59 -20.33
C ASP A 247 -14.52 1.67 -19.99
N PRO A 248 -13.67 2.04 -20.97
CA PRO A 248 -12.25 2.30 -20.72
C PRO A 248 -12.04 3.39 -19.65
N ILE A 249 -11.01 3.21 -18.82
CA ILE A 249 -10.77 4.07 -17.65
C ILE A 249 -9.82 5.22 -17.98
N VAL A 250 -10.24 6.46 -17.67
CA VAL A 250 -9.39 7.64 -17.66
C VAL A 250 -9.16 8.07 -16.22
N VAL A 251 -7.88 8.22 -15.83
CA VAL A 251 -7.48 8.73 -14.52
C VAL A 251 -7.12 10.21 -14.65
N CYS A 252 -7.65 11.06 -13.76
CA CYS A 252 -7.27 12.47 -13.68
C CYS A 252 -6.45 12.77 -12.41
N VAL A 253 -5.26 13.34 -12.59
CA VAL A 253 -4.32 13.68 -11.53
C VAL A 253 -4.19 15.21 -11.39
N ASN A 254 -4.40 15.72 -10.19
CA ASN A 254 -4.59 17.14 -9.93
C ASN A 254 -3.27 17.94 -9.96
N SER A 255 -3.40 19.26 -10.11
CA SER A 255 -2.32 20.20 -9.77
C SER A 255 -2.13 20.26 -8.26
N ILE A 256 -0.96 20.71 -7.80
CA ILE A 256 -0.69 20.97 -6.39
C ILE A 256 -1.75 21.93 -5.82
N MET A 257 -2.10 21.83 -4.53
CA MET A 257 -3.12 22.66 -3.86
C MET A 257 -4.56 22.52 -4.39
N THR A 258 -4.84 21.55 -5.27
CA THR A 258 -6.19 21.34 -5.82
C THR A 258 -6.71 19.95 -5.48
N ASN A 259 -8.03 19.79 -5.49
CA ASN A 259 -8.69 18.51 -5.26
C ASN A 259 -9.33 17.96 -6.54
N LEU A 260 -9.86 16.75 -6.44
CA LEU A 260 -10.46 16.00 -7.54
C LEU A 260 -11.61 16.73 -8.26
N HIS A 261 -12.24 17.73 -7.62
CA HIS A 261 -13.31 18.53 -8.22
C HIS A 261 -12.81 19.56 -9.23
N ILE A 262 -11.50 19.75 -9.36
CA ILE A 262 -10.95 20.55 -10.47
C ILE A 262 -11.34 19.93 -11.83
N TRP A 263 -11.52 18.61 -11.89
CA TRP A 263 -11.84 17.85 -13.10
C TRP A 263 -13.34 17.60 -13.35
N ASP A 264 -14.27 18.20 -12.57
CA ASP A 264 -15.71 17.86 -12.67
C ASP A 264 -16.28 17.97 -14.10
N GLU A 265 -15.95 19.06 -14.81
CA GLU A 265 -16.46 19.32 -16.17
C GLU A 265 -15.87 18.32 -17.17
N VAL A 266 -14.56 18.08 -17.11
CA VAL A 266 -13.87 17.09 -17.96
C VAL A 266 -14.42 15.68 -17.72
N ALA A 267 -14.63 15.29 -16.45
CA ALA A 267 -15.21 14.01 -16.12
C ALA A 267 -16.63 13.86 -16.68
N THR A 268 -17.45 14.91 -16.55
CA THR A 268 -18.82 14.93 -17.08
C THR A 268 -18.84 14.68 -18.58
N ASP A 269 -17.97 15.34 -19.34
CA ASP A 269 -17.93 15.21 -20.80
C ASP A 269 -17.33 13.88 -21.25
N LEU A 270 -16.33 13.35 -20.55
CA LEU A 270 -15.81 12.00 -20.81
C LEU A 270 -16.84 10.90 -20.54
N ILE A 271 -17.67 11.05 -19.50
CA ILE A 271 -18.74 10.09 -19.17
C ILE A 271 -19.89 10.18 -20.17
N LYS A 272 -20.30 11.39 -20.58
CA LYS A 272 -21.32 11.59 -21.63
C LYS A 272 -20.82 11.11 -23.00
N GLY A 273 -19.53 11.23 -23.22
CA GLY A 273 -18.80 10.73 -24.35
C GLY A 273 -18.25 11.84 -25.24
N ILE A 274 -17.07 11.57 -25.78
CA ILE A 274 -16.38 12.41 -26.76
C ILE A 274 -16.01 11.54 -27.95
N ASN A 275 -16.16 12.07 -29.16
CA ASN A 275 -15.87 11.34 -30.40
C ASN A 275 -16.56 9.95 -30.48
N GLY A 276 -17.79 9.85 -29.97
CA GLY A 276 -18.58 8.60 -29.96
C GLY A 276 -18.11 7.54 -28.94
N LYS A 277 -17.17 7.85 -28.05
CA LYS A 277 -16.70 6.96 -26.98
C LYS A 277 -17.05 7.54 -25.62
N THR A 278 -17.47 6.68 -24.69
CA THR A 278 -17.66 7.01 -23.27
C THR A 278 -16.53 6.41 -22.45
N PHE A 279 -16.25 7.04 -21.30
CA PHE A 279 -15.19 6.62 -20.40
C PHE A 279 -15.69 6.50 -18.97
N ARG A 280 -15.11 5.54 -18.25
CA ARG A 280 -15.15 5.50 -16.80
C ARG A 280 -14.04 6.42 -16.27
N VAL A 281 -14.35 7.31 -15.34
CA VAL A 281 -13.39 8.34 -14.89
C VAL A 281 -13.03 8.13 -13.43
N LEU A 282 -11.73 7.94 -13.16
CA LEU A 282 -11.15 7.91 -11.83
C LEU A 282 -10.51 9.26 -11.52
N ARG A 283 -10.91 9.91 -10.43
CA ARG A 283 -10.29 11.13 -9.93
C ARG A 283 -9.91 10.92 -8.47
N TYR A 284 -8.79 11.49 -8.03
CA TYR A 284 -8.38 11.36 -6.65
C TYR A 284 -7.60 12.58 -6.16
N ASN A 285 -7.58 12.77 -4.85
CA ASN A 285 -6.71 13.72 -4.20
C ASN A 285 -5.34 13.06 -4.02
N SER A 286 -4.30 13.63 -4.65
CA SER A 286 -2.91 13.24 -4.39
C SER A 286 -2.57 13.41 -2.91
N ARG A 287 -1.63 12.59 -2.42
CA ARG A 287 -1.13 12.69 -1.04
C ARG A 287 -0.77 14.12 -0.67
N GLY A 288 -1.03 14.47 0.59
CA GLY A 288 -0.75 15.80 1.12
C GLY A 288 -1.80 16.89 0.80
N TYR A 289 -2.84 16.63 0.00
CA TYR A 289 -3.91 17.62 -0.16
C TYR A 289 -4.75 17.77 1.13
N SER A 290 -5.26 16.66 1.67
CA SER A 290 -6.15 16.66 2.86
C SER A 290 -5.48 16.24 4.17
N GLN A 291 -4.23 15.77 4.11
CA GLN A 291 -3.60 15.05 5.22
C GLN A 291 -2.30 15.73 5.68
N GLN A 292 -2.03 15.64 6.99
CA GLN A 292 -0.77 16.02 7.62
C GLN A 292 0.32 14.97 7.42
N THR A 293 1.58 15.42 7.41
CA THR A 293 2.75 14.65 7.00
C THR A 293 3.21 13.57 7.97
N GLU A 294 2.87 13.68 9.26
CA GLU A 294 3.30 12.74 10.31
C GLU A 294 2.88 11.29 10.04
N LYS A 295 1.92 11.10 9.14
CA LYS A 295 1.34 9.80 8.77
C LYS A 295 1.73 9.35 7.36
N SER A 296 2.88 9.76 6.83
CA SER A 296 3.32 9.36 5.48
C SER A 296 4.83 9.54 5.23
N ASN A 297 5.36 8.86 4.23
CA ASN A 297 6.73 9.01 3.75
C ASN A 297 6.93 10.36 3.02
N HIS A 298 8.20 10.78 2.88
CA HIS A 298 8.56 11.95 2.08
C HIS A 298 8.07 11.83 0.64
N THR A 299 7.36 12.84 0.16
CA THR A 299 6.84 12.86 -1.21
C THR A 299 7.94 13.06 -2.24
N ASN A 300 7.91 12.23 -3.28
CA ASN A 300 8.64 12.39 -4.53
C ASN A 300 7.77 11.84 -5.67
N PHE A 301 8.18 12.03 -6.93
CA PHE A 301 7.37 11.59 -8.07
C PHE A 301 7.26 10.08 -8.22
N ASP A 302 8.22 9.31 -7.71
CA ASP A 302 8.12 7.85 -7.68
C ASP A 302 6.99 7.41 -6.75
N LEU A 303 6.93 7.98 -5.55
CA LEU A 303 5.88 7.71 -4.59
C LEU A 303 4.50 8.16 -5.09
N LEU A 304 4.41 9.31 -5.78
CA LEU A 304 3.16 9.77 -6.39
C LEU A 304 2.66 8.82 -7.50
N ALA A 305 3.57 8.22 -8.28
CA ALA A 305 3.21 7.21 -9.28
C ALA A 305 2.83 5.87 -8.63
N ASP A 306 3.54 5.46 -7.58
CA ASP A 306 3.28 4.22 -6.84
C ASP A 306 1.99 4.29 -6.01
N ASP A 307 1.58 5.48 -5.59
CA ASP A 307 0.25 5.75 -5.01
C ASP A 307 -0.87 5.49 -6.02
N LEU A 308 -0.71 5.94 -7.27
CA LEU A 308 -1.70 5.69 -8.31
C LEU A 308 -1.78 4.19 -8.60
N GLU A 309 -0.64 3.51 -8.76
CA GLU A 309 -0.61 2.06 -8.96
C GLU A 309 -1.28 1.33 -7.78
N TYR A 310 -1.10 1.81 -6.55
CA TYR A 310 -1.77 1.26 -5.38
C TYR A 310 -3.28 1.44 -5.42
N LEU A 311 -3.73 2.64 -5.76
CA LEU A 311 -5.14 2.97 -5.89
C LEU A 311 -5.80 2.06 -6.93
N LEU A 312 -5.15 1.85 -8.08
CA LEU A 312 -5.64 0.94 -9.11
C LEU A 312 -5.76 -0.51 -8.59
N GLN A 313 -4.73 -1.03 -7.90
CA GLN A 313 -4.78 -2.36 -7.28
C GLN A 313 -5.92 -2.49 -6.28
N ARG A 314 -6.14 -1.48 -5.43
CA ARG A 314 -7.20 -1.49 -4.40
C ARG A 314 -8.59 -1.44 -5.00
N LEU A 315 -8.73 -0.84 -6.18
CA LEU A 315 -9.98 -0.79 -6.94
C LEU A 315 -10.15 -1.98 -7.89
N ASN A 316 -9.22 -2.94 -7.89
CA ASN A 316 -9.15 -4.07 -8.84
C ASN A 316 -9.18 -3.61 -10.30
N LEU A 317 -8.38 -2.58 -10.61
CA LEU A 317 -8.21 -2.02 -11.94
C LEU A 317 -6.84 -2.42 -12.48
N ASP A 318 -6.79 -3.47 -13.29
CA ASP A 318 -5.52 -4.04 -13.78
C ASP A 318 -4.81 -3.14 -14.80
N LYS A 319 -5.58 -2.35 -15.57
CA LYS A 319 -5.06 -1.46 -16.60
C LYS A 319 -6.03 -0.31 -16.84
N VAL A 320 -5.48 0.88 -17.10
CA VAL A 320 -6.26 2.06 -17.48
C VAL A 320 -6.01 2.46 -18.92
N TYR A 321 -7.00 3.10 -19.54
CA TYR A 321 -6.85 3.59 -20.91
C TYR A 321 -5.95 4.82 -20.95
N THR A 322 -6.12 5.75 -20.00
CA THR A 322 -5.31 6.97 -19.97
C THR A 322 -5.05 7.45 -18.56
N VAL A 323 -3.81 7.87 -18.28
CA VAL A 323 -3.49 8.71 -17.11
C VAL A 323 -3.26 10.14 -17.59
N MET A 324 -4.12 11.05 -17.17
CA MET A 324 -4.08 12.47 -17.51
C MET A 324 -3.79 13.29 -16.26
N GLY A 325 -2.90 14.27 -16.34
CA GLY A 325 -2.69 15.18 -15.23
C GLY A 325 -2.16 16.55 -15.63
N VAL A 326 -2.32 17.50 -14.73
CA VAL A 326 -1.88 18.89 -14.91
C VAL A 326 -0.84 19.28 -13.86
N SER A 327 0.20 20.01 -14.26
CA SER A 327 1.26 20.49 -13.38
C SER A 327 1.93 19.34 -12.63
N MET A 328 1.89 19.30 -11.29
CA MET A 328 2.31 18.16 -10.49
C MET A 328 1.70 16.84 -10.99
N GLY A 329 0.41 16.82 -11.33
CA GLY A 329 -0.24 15.64 -11.91
C GLY A 329 0.26 15.28 -13.31
N GLY A 330 0.70 16.26 -14.10
CA GLY A 330 1.32 16.02 -15.41
C GLY A 330 2.68 15.35 -15.27
N VAL A 331 3.48 15.77 -14.29
CA VAL A 331 4.75 15.08 -13.96
C VAL A 331 4.48 13.66 -13.46
N THR A 332 3.46 13.48 -12.60
CA THR A 332 3.03 12.15 -12.14
C THR A 332 2.59 11.26 -13.30
N ALA A 333 1.84 11.78 -14.28
CA ALA A 333 1.42 11.01 -15.46
C ALA A 333 2.62 10.53 -16.31
N ILE A 334 3.61 11.40 -16.53
CA ILE A 334 4.86 11.03 -17.22
C ILE A 334 5.62 9.98 -16.40
N ASN A 335 5.77 10.18 -15.09
CA ASN A 335 6.51 9.24 -14.24
C ASN A 335 5.78 7.88 -14.11
N PHE A 336 4.46 7.87 -14.15
CA PHE A 336 3.67 6.64 -14.21
C PHE A 336 3.94 5.88 -15.51
N ALA A 337 4.05 6.57 -16.65
CA ALA A 337 4.42 5.95 -17.92
C ALA A 337 5.87 5.39 -17.93
N ILE A 338 6.77 5.95 -17.12
CA ILE A 338 8.14 5.45 -16.93
C ILE A 338 8.14 4.18 -16.07
N ARG A 339 7.43 4.20 -14.93
CA ARG A 339 7.52 3.17 -13.89
C ARG A 339 6.57 2.00 -14.11
N HIS A 340 5.38 2.29 -14.64
CA HIS A 340 4.26 1.35 -14.76
C HIS A 340 3.74 1.27 -16.21
N PRO A 341 4.60 1.11 -17.24
CA PRO A 341 4.21 1.21 -18.64
C PRO A 341 3.15 0.18 -19.07
N ASP A 342 3.03 -0.94 -18.36
CA ASP A 342 2.07 -2.00 -18.65
C ASP A 342 0.66 -1.69 -18.10
N LEU A 343 0.54 -0.73 -17.17
CA LEU A 343 -0.72 -0.37 -16.50
C LEU A 343 -1.52 0.71 -17.22
N LEU A 344 -1.01 1.29 -18.31
CA LEU A 344 -1.70 2.33 -19.09
C LEU A 344 -1.54 2.16 -20.59
N GLU A 345 -2.52 2.63 -21.37
CA GLU A 345 -2.42 2.67 -22.84
C GLU A 345 -1.91 4.00 -23.40
N LYS A 346 -2.26 5.10 -22.73
CA LYS A 346 -1.90 6.46 -23.12
C LYS A 346 -1.64 7.32 -21.90
N PHE A 347 -0.87 8.40 -22.06
CA PHE A 347 -0.78 9.44 -21.03
C PHE A 347 -1.07 10.83 -21.61
N VAL A 348 -1.57 11.74 -20.76
CA VAL A 348 -1.74 13.15 -21.10
C VAL A 348 -1.07 13.99 -20.02
N ALA A 349 -0.14 14.86 -20.41
CA ALA A 349 0.58 15.72 -19.48
C ALA A 349 0.35 17.19 -19.84
N CYS A 350 -0.32 17.92 -18.95
CA CYS A 350 -0.68 19.32 -19.11
C CYS A 350 0.20 20.21 -18.25
N ASP A 351 0.71 21.31 -18.81
CA ASP A 351 1.28 22.45 -18.06
C ASP A 351 2.29 22.04 -16.96
N CYS A 352 3.19 21.12 -17.30
CA CYS A 352 4.19 20.56 -16.39
C CYS A 352 5.61 20.68 -16.97
N ASN A 353 6.62 20.20 -16.24
CA ASN A 353 7.99 20.09 -16.72
C ASN A 353 8.53 18.67 -16.45
N VAL A 354 9.61 18.26 -17.13
CA VAL A 354 10.25 16.96 -16.90
C VAL A 354 11.40 17.02 -15.90
N ALA A 355 11.80 18.22 -15.47
CA ALA A 355 12.78 18.40 -14.42
C ALA A 355 12.56 19.72 -13.68
N SER A 356 12.98 19.78 -12.42
CA SER A 356 13.12 21.03 -11.69
C SER A 356 14.33 21.82 -12.22
N SER A 357 14.39 23.10 -11.84
CA SER A 357 15.54 23.97 -12.07
C SER A 357 15.82 24.76 -10.79
N PRO A 358 17.05 25.28 -10.57
CA PRO A 358 17.36 26.06 -9.38
C PRO A 358 16.41 27.25 -9.15
N ALA A 359 15.98 27.92 -10.23
CA ALA A 359 15.00 29.00 -10.15
C ALA A 359 13.61 28.51 -9.70
N ASN A 360 13.19 27.33 -10.16
CA ASN A 360 11.95 26.70 -9.72
C ASN A 360 12.04 26.26 -8.25
N SER A 361 13.16 25.65 -7.83
CA SER A 361 13.39 25.26 -6.43
C SER A 361 13.33 26.46 -5.48
N GLN A 362 13.96 27.58 -5.87
CA GLN A 362 13.89 28.84 -5.12
C GLN A 362 12.46 29.39 -5.05
N ALA A 363 11.73 29.40 -6.17
CA ALA A 363 10.34 29.85 -6.20
C ALA A 363 9.42 29.00 -5.32
N TRP A 364 9.68 27.68 -5.21
CA TRP A 364 8.96 26.82 -4.28
C TRP A 364 9.28 27.12 -2.82
N ALA A 365 10.55 27.36 -2.49
CA ALA A 365 10.96 27.76 -1.15
C ALA A 365 10.28 29.09 -0.72
N GLU A 366 10.21 30.07 -1.63
CA GLU A 366 9.50 31.34 -1.38
C GLU A 366 8.00 31.15 -1.16
N ARG A 367 7.36 30.21 -1.86
CA ARG A 367 5.94 29.87 -1.66
C ARG A 367 5.70 29.19 -0.32
N VAL A 368 6.60 28.32 0.11
CA VAL A 368 6.54 27.71 1.46
C VAL A 368 6.67 28.80 2.52
N GLU A 369 7.63 29.73 2.37
CA GLU A 369 7.80 30.83 3.32
C GLU A 369 6.58 31.78 3.34
N LEU A 370 5.97 32.06 2.18
CA LEU A 370 4.73 32.83 2.10
C LEU A 370 3.58 32.12 2.84
N ALA A 371 3.39 30.82 2.61
CA ALA A 371 2.36 30.05 3.29
C ALA A 371 2.60 29.94 4.80
N LYS A 372 3.86 29.80 5.21
CA LYS A 372 4.26 29.76 6.62
C LYS A 372 4.04 31.10 7.33
N SER A 373 4.38 32.21 6.67
CA SER A 373 4.32 33.56 7.27
C SER A 373 2.94 34.22 7.17
N LYS A 374 2.19 33.97 6.09
CA LYS A 374 0.89 34.63 5.82
C LYS A 374 -0.29 33.66 5.69
N GLY A 375 -0.05 32.36 5.78
CA GLY A 375 -1.07 31.33 5.66
C GLY A 375 -1.39 30.92 4.22
N MET A 376 -2.01 29.75 4.09
CA MET A 376 -2.45 29.18 2.80
C MET A 376 -3.40 30.11 2.04
N ALA A 377 -4.17 30.95 2.75
CA ALA A 377 -5.12 31.86 2.11
C ALA A 377 -4.47 32.91 1.21
N GLU A 378 -3.34 33.49 1.65
CA GLU A 378 -2.60 34.47 0.85
C GLU A 378 -1.81 33.81 -0.29
N LEU A 379 -1.20 32.64 -0.03
CA LEU A 379 -0.58 31.84 -1.09
C LEU A 379 -1.60 31.46 -2.18
N ALA A 380 -2.81 31.07 -1.80
CA ALA A 380 -3.87 30.68 -2.73
C ALA A 380 -4.26 31.83 -3.67
N LYS A 381 -4.43 33.06 -3.15
CA LYS A 381 -4.72 34.25 -3.97
C LYS A 381 -3.62 34.49 -5.01
N ALA A 382 -2.36 34.49 -4.57
CA ALA A 382 -1.21 34.66 -5.46
C ALA A 382 -1.10 33.53 -6.50
N THR A 383 -1.41 32.30 -6.10
CA THR A 383 -1.35 31.13 -6.97
C THR A 383 -2.44 31.15 -8.04
N VAL A 384 -3.69 31.39 -7.66
CA VAL A 384 -4.82 31.44 -8.62
C VAL A 384 -4.65 32.60 -9.59
N ASN A 385 -4.24 33.78 -9.12
CA ASN A 385 -3.96 34.91 -10.01
C ASN A 385 -2.79 34.64 -10.98
N ARG A 386 -1.89 33.71 -10.66
CA ARG A 386 -0.82 33.29 -11.59
C ARG A 386 -1.29 32.23 -12.57
N TRP A 387 -2.26 31.40 -12.18
CA TRP A 387 -2.72 30.27 -12.98
C TRP A 387 -3.67 30.65 -14.11
N PHE A 388 -4.48 31.68 -13.92
CA PHE A 388 -5.43 32.13 -14.92
C PHE A 388 -4.85 33.31 -15.72
N THR A 389 -5.26 33.47 -16.97
CA THR A 389 -4.92 34.68 -17.74
C THR A 389 -5.62 35.90 -17.14
N PRO A 390 -5.12 37.13 -17.39
CA PRO A 390 -5.72 38.35 -16.85
C PRO A 390 -7.22 38.49 -17.12
N GLU A 391 -7.69 38.02 -18.28
CA GLU A 391 -9.10 38.05 -18.69
C GLU A 391 -9.97 37.10 -17.86
N ASN A 392 -9.40 36.05 -17.28
CA ASN A 392 -10.11 35.00 -16.55
C ASN A 392 -9.94 35.07 -15.02
N HIS A 393 -9.21 36.05 -14.48
CA HIS A 393 -9.01 36.19 -13.02
C HIS A 393 -10.32 36.24 -12.22
N ASP A 394 -11.37 36.86 -12.79
CA ASP A 394 -12.69 36.99 -12.15
C ASP A 394 -13.71 35.94 -12.61
N SER A 395 -13.27 34.95 -13.40
CA SER A 395 -14.14 33.88 -13.93
C SER A 395 -14.75 33.02 -12.81
N PRO A 396 -15.90 32.37 -13.05
CA PRO A 396 -16.44 31.37 -12.14
C PRO A 396 -15.44 30.25 -11.80
N ASN A 397 -14.59 29.87 -12.77
CA ASN A 397 -13.60 28.82 -12.59
C ASN A 397 -12.44 29.25 -11.68
N ALA A 398 -11.93 30.48 -11.83
CA ALA A 398 -10.94 31.02 -10.88
C ALA A 398 -11.51 31.09 -9.45
N LYS A 399 -12.78 31.52 -9.31
CA LYS A 399 -13.50 31.56 -8.03
C LYS A 399 -13.77 30.17 -7.45
N LYS A 400 -13.92 29.13 -8.29
CA LYS A 400 -14.04 27.72 -7.87
C LYS A 400 -12.72 27.16 -7.36
N VAL A 401 -11.60 27.50 -8.00
CA VAL A 401 -10.27 26.96 -7.63
C VAL A 401 -9.73 27.60 -6.34
N LEU A 402 -9.99 28.89 -6.11
CA LEU A 402 -9.51 29.60 -4.93
C LEU A 402 -9.78 28.89 -3.60
N PRO A 403 -11.01 28.48 -3.25
CA PRO A 403 -11.26 27.79 -1.98
C PRO A 403 -10.56 26.42 -1.89
N MET A 404 -10.34 25.71 -3.01
CA MET A 404 -9.56 24.47 -3.01
C MET A 404 -8.12 24.74 -2.56
N ALA A 405 -7.51 25.75 -3.17
CA ALA A 405 -6.16 26.20 -2.87
C ALA A 405 -6.00 26.70 -1.42
N GLN A 406 -7.03 27.37 -0.88
CA GLN A 406 -7.03 27.85 0.51
C GLN A 406 -7.12 26.71 1.54
N GLN A 407 -7.82 25.62 1.18
CA GLN A 407 -8.06 24.47 2.07
C GLN A 407 -6.98 23.40 2.01
N ALA A 408 -6.04 23.49 1.08
CA ALA A 408 -4.91 22.58 0.99
C ALA A 408 -4.11 22.58 2.31
N ASN A 409 -3.77 21.39 2.80
CA ASN A 409 -2.98 21.25 4.02
C ASN A 409 -1.56 21.82 3.81
N PHE A 410 -1.08 22.61 4.78
CA PHE A 410 0.25 23.25 4.69
C PHE A 410 1.39 22.23 4.69
N ASP A 411 1.38 21.26 5.60
CA ASP A 411 2.47 20.28 5.73
C ASP A 411 2.57 19.42 4.45
N GLY A 412 1.42 18.98 3.94
CA GLY A 412 1.35 18.25 2.68
C GLY A 412 1.71 19.09 1.47
N PHE A 413 1.39 20.39 1.47
CA PHE A 413 1.91 21.34 0.48
C PHE A 413 3.43 21.43 0.54
N GLU A 414 4.04 21.60 1.71
CA GLU A 414 5.49 21.68 1.90
C GLU A 414 6.22 20.42 1.39
N GLN A 415 5.67 19.22 1.61
CA GLN A 415 6.25 18.01 1.03
C GLN A 415 6.12 17.96 -0.50
N ASN A 416 4.96 18.34 -1.04
CA ASN A 416 4.76 18.39 -2.49
C ASN A 416 5.65 19.44 -3.17
N THR A 417 5.94 20.57 -2.53
CA THR A 417 6.89 21.55 -3.05
C THR A 417 8.33 21.05 -3.01
N SER A 418 8.70 20.22 -2.02
CA SER A 418 9.99 19.54 -2.00
C SER A 418 10.13 18.61 -3.21
N ALA A 419 9.11 17.80 -3.52
CA ALA A 419 9.09 16.96 -4.72
C ALA A 419 9.20 17.78 -6.02
N LEU A 420 8.46 18.89 -6.13
CA LEU A 420 8.51 19.80 -7.28
C LEU A 420 9.80 20.61 -7.36
N GLY A 421 10.52 20.76 -6.25
CA GLY A 421 11.81 21.44 -6.15
C GLY A 421 12.99 20.57 -6.55
N ASP A 422 12.86 19.25 -6.46
CA ASP A 422 13.96 18.31 -6.64
C ASP A 422 13.53 17.03 -7.40
N TYR A 423 13.47 17.12 -8.73
CA TYR A 423 13.20 15.98 -9.59
C TYR A 423 13.86 16.14 -10.97
N ASP A 424 14.25 15.02 -11.56
CA ASP A 424 14.78 14.98 -12.92
C ASP A 424 14.35 13.69 -13.64
N LEU A 425 13.36 13.79 -14.53
CA LEU A 425 12.90 12.68 -15.38
C LEU A 425 13.65 12.61 -16.72
N LYS A 426 14.49 13.60 -17.08
CA LYS A 426 15.18 13.64 -18.38
C LYS A 426 15.99 12.37 -18.69
N PRO A 427 16.63 11.68 -17.73
CA PRO A 427 17.33 10.43 -18.04
C PRO A 427 16.40 9.28 -18.49
N HIS A 428 15.10 9.40 -18.22
CA HIS A 428 14.14 8.30 -18.38
C HIS A 428 13.12 8.55 -19.51
N VAL A 429 12.85 9.81 -19.87
CA VAL A 429 11.82 10.16 -20.87
C VAL A 429 12.03 9.53 -22.25
N ALA A 430 13.28 9.29 -22.66
CA ALA A 430 13.59 8.64 -23.94
C ALA A 430 13.20 7.15 -23.99
N ASN A 431 12.95 6.53 -22.83
CA ASN A 431 12.56 5.12 -22.71
C ASN A 431 11.04 4.93 -22.69
N ILE A 432 10.26 6.01 -22.64
CA ILE A 432 8.78 5.93 -22.63
C ILE A 432 8.31 5.42 -23.99
N LYS A 433 7.55 4.32 -23.97
CA LYS A 433 6.95 3.71 -25.17
C LYS A 433 5.48 4.05 -25.33
N THR A 434 4.80 4.34 -24.22
CA THR A 434 3.39 4.70 -24.15
C THR A 434 3.12 5.96 -24.98
N PRO A 435 2.15 5.95 -25.91
CA PRO A 435 1.73 7.17 -26.61
C PRO A 435 1.31 8.28 -25.65
N GLY A 436 1.74 9.51 -25.93
CA GLY A 436 1.48 10.66 -25.07
C GLY A 436 0.87 11.85 -25.81
N LEU A 437 0.08 12.64 -25.10
CA LEU A 437 -0.33 13.98 -25.53
C LEU A 437 0.18 15.01 -24.53
N LEU A 438 0.95 15.97 -25.03
CA LEU A 438 1.46 17.10 -24.27
C LEU A 438 0.56 18.31 -24.55
N ILE A 439 0.02 18.92 -23.50
CA ILE A 439 -0.88 20.08 -23.61
C ILE A 439 -0.31 21.23 -22.80
N ALA A 440 -0.38 22.46 -23.33
CA ALA A 440 -0.12 23.64 -22.54
C ALA A 440 -1.09 24.77 -22.88
N GLY A 441 -1.51 25.54 -21.88
CA GLY A 441 -2.13 26.83 -22.13
C GLY A 441 -1.13 27.77 -22.81
N GLU A 442 -1.55 28.43 -23.88
CA GLU A 442 -0.72 29.39 -24.63
C GLU A 442 -0.08 30.46 -23.74
N GLY A 443 -0.79 30.88 -22.69
CA GLY A 443 -0.39 31.89 -21.73
C GLY A 443 0.42 31.39 -20.54
N ASP A 444 0.74 30.08 -20.42
CA ASP A 444 1.47 29.54 -19.26
C ASP A 444 3.00 29.73 -19.35
N GLY A 445 3.40 31.00 -19.46
CA GLY A 445 4.80 31.42 -19.45
C GLY A 445 5.66 30.71 -20.49
N LYS A 446 6.62 29.90 -20.02
CA LYS A 446 7.57 29.16 -20.88
C LYS A 446 7.21 27.69 -21.07
N LEU A 447 6.14 27.20 -20.44
CA LEU A 447 5.77 25.78 -20.53
C LEU A 447 5.44 25.34 -21.96
N PRO A 448 4.67 26.08 -22.78
CA PRO A 448 4.40 25.68 -24.17
C PRO A 448 5.68 25.39 -24.98
N GLU A 449 6.73 26.21 -24.80
CA GLU A 449 8.03 25.99 -25.44
C GLU A 449 8.78 24.80 -24.84
N ALA A 450 8.72 24.63 -23.52
CA ALA A 450 9.39 23.54 -22.81
C ALA A 450 8.82 22.16 -23.15
N LEU A 451 7.48 22.00 -23.19
CA LEU A 451 6.82 20.73 -23.49
C LEU A 451 7.22 20.18 -24.87
N GLN A 452 7.35 21.05 -25.87
CA GLN A 452 7.80 20.67 -27.22
C GLN A 452 9.24 20.12 -27.24
N LYS A 453 10.02 20.37 -26.17
CA LYS A 453 11.44 20.01 -26.06
C LYS A 453 11.70 18.82 -25.11
N PHE A 454 10.65 18.18 -24.59
CA PHE A 454 10.82 17.04 -23.66
C PHE A 454 11.52 15.83 -24.28
N GLY A 455 11.44 15.67 -25.61
CA GLY A 455 12.08 14.55 -26.30
C GLY A 455 11.47 13.19 -25.92
N ILE A 456 10.22 13.16 -25.46
CA ILE A 456 9.50 11.91 -25.22
C ILE A 456 9.08 11.34 -26.58
N PRO A 457 9.42 10.08 -26.91
CA PRO A 457 8.95 9.44 -28.14
C PRO A 457 7.43 9.29 -28.17
N ASN A 458 6.85 9.21 -29.37
CA ASN A 458 5.42 8.96 -29.57
C ASN A 458 4.49 9.98 -28.88
N THR A 459 4.94 11.23 -28.73
CA THR A 459 4.11 12.31 -28.21
C THR A 459 3.75 13.34 -29.27
N THR A 460 2.52 13.85 -29.19
CA THR A 460 2.10 15.06 -29.89
C THR A 460 1.96 16.23 -28.92
N PHE A 461 2.06 17.46 -29.41
CA PHE A 461 1.89 18.67 -28.62
C PHE A 461 0.68 19.47 -29.11
N GLN A 462 -0.12 20.00 -28.18
CA GLN A 462 -1.25 20.89 -28.45
C GLN A 462 -1.17 22.12 -27.54
N SER A 463 -1.32 23.30 -28.13
CA SER A 463 -1.42 24.56 -27.39
C SER A 463 -2.87 25.00 -27.32
N ILE A 464 -3.36 25.29 -26.11
CA ILE A 464 -4.74 25.74 -25.89
C ILE A 464 -4.77 27.26 -25.90
N PRO A 465 -5.48 27.89 -26.86
CA PRO A 465 -5.43 29.32 -27.02
C PRO A 465 -6.16 30.03 -25.88
N LYS A 466 -5.66 31.22 -25.50
CA LYS A 466 -6.26 32.07 -24.44
C LYS A 466 -6.44 31.35 -23.09
N ALA A 467 -5.51 30.47 -22.74
CA ALA A 467 -5.50 29.74 -21.50
C ALA A 467 -4.12 29.83 -20.83
N GLY A 468 -4.10 29.89 -19.50
CA GLY A 468 -2.92 29.77 -18.65
C GLY A 468 -2.74 28.34 -18.16
N HIS A 469 -2.37 28.20 -16.88
CA HIS A 469 -1.91 26.96 -16.26
C HIS A 469 -2.98 25.87 -16.10
N LEU A 470 -4.26 26.23 -16.21
CA LEU A 470 -5.41 25.32 -16.08
C LEU A 470 -6.26 25.36 -17.35
N PRO A 471 -5.75 24.88 -18.50
CA PRO A 471 -6.36 25.15 -19.79
C PRO A 471 -7.75 24.55 -19.96
N PHE A 472 -8.02 23.42 -19.31
CA PHE A 472 -9.34 22.78 -19.31
C PHE A 472 -10.42 23.58 -18.54
N LEU A 473 -10.02 24.56 -17.71
CA LEU A 473 -10.94 25.49 -17.05
C LEU A 473 -11.06 26.82 -17.79
N GLU A 474 -10.04 27.26 -18.52
CA GLU A 474 -10.06 28.55 -19.21
C GLU A 474 -10.59 28.47 -20.65
N ASN A 475 -10.28 27.38 -21.35
CA ASN A 475 -10.79 27.11 -22.68
C ASN A 475 -11.15 25.63 -22.81
N HIS A 476 -12.23 25.26 -22.12
CA HIS A 476 -12.72 23.89 -22.02
C HIS A 476 -12.98 23.26 -23.40
N ALA A 477 -13.59 23.99 -24.33
CA ALA A 477 -13.92 23.48 -25.65
C ALA A 477 -12.67 23.06 -26.46
N ALA A 478 -11.65 23.92 -26.51
CA ALA A 478 -10.41 23.60 -27.21
C ALA A 478 -9.63 22.47 -26.53
N PHE A 479 -9.67 22.42 -25.19
CA PHE A 479 -9.07 21.32 -24.44
C PHE A 479 -9.77 19.98 -24.74
N MET A 480 -11.10 19.94 -24.75
CA MET A 480 -11.86 18.73 -25.07
C MET A 480 -11.70 18.32 -26.53
N GLU A 481 -11.54 19.25 -27.46
CA GLU A 481 -11.20 18.96 -28.86
C GLU A 481 -9.83 18.28 -28.97
N ALA A 482 -8.81 18.80 -28.27
CA ALA A 482 -7.49 18.19 -28.22
C ALA A 482 -7.52 16.77 -27.63
N LEU A 483 -8.31 16.55 -26.57
CA LEU A 483 -8.52 15.22 -26.00
C LEU A 483 -9.25 14.28 -26.97
N ALA A 484 -10.31 14.74 -27.64
CA ALA A 484 -11.10 13.95 -28.58
C ALA A 484 -10.28 13.47 -29.79
N GLY A 485 -9.29 14.27 -30.22
CA GLY A 485 -8.36 13.88 -31.27
C GLY A 485 -7.35 12.80 -30.85
N PHE A 486 -7.19 12.56 -29.55
CA PHE A 486 -6.19 11.64 -29.00
C PHE A 486 -6.80 10.39 -28.36
N LEU A 487 -7.92 10.51 -27.65
CA LEU A 487 -8.59 9.40 -26.93
C LEU A 487 -9.36 8.49 -27.90
#